data_AF-A0A7V4KDE0-F1
#
_entry.id   AF-A0A7V4KDE0-F1
#
_cell.length_a   1.000
_cell.length_b   1.000
_cell.length_c   1.000
_cell.angle_alpha   90.00
_cell.angle_beta   90.00
_cell.angle_gamma   90.00
#
_symmetry.space_group_name_H-M   'P 1'
#
loop_
_entity.id
_entity.type
_entity.pdbx_description
1 polymer ?
#
loop_
_entity_poly.entity_id
_entity_poly.type
_entity_poly.pdbx_seq_one_letter_code
_entity_poly.pdbx_strand_id
1 'polypeptide(L)'
;MKGYRCKKRKGISTSTIRANILKIHELPLMELYELTFFQKQDLDILKEFLEKRGKSFGIHLPFVFRYASVHPNPTSLDKNLRNDTYVVNIEGARFAKSFGAEYVVVHFPNAKQKEAWKDVYGIVMESLEHFYE
;
A
#
# COMPACT_ATOMS: atom_id res chain seq x y z
N MET A 1 8.21 29.06 22.81
CA MET A 1 8.07 27.60 22.65
C MET A 1 8.93 27.16 21.48
N LYS A 2 9.97 26.35 21.69
CA LYS A 2 10.67 25.67 20.60
C LYS A 2 9.67 24.68 20.01
N GLY A 3 9.06 25.03 18.88
CA GLY A 3 8.21 24.11 18.13
C GLY A 3 9.08 22.91 17.76
N TYR A 4 8.80 21.75 18.32
CA TYR A 4 9.36 20.50 17.86
C TYR A 4 8.89 20.33 16.42
N ARG A 5 9.71 20.74 15.44
CA ARG A 5 9.52 20.35 14.04
C ARG A 5 9.75 18.84 14.02
N CYS A 6 8.67 18.09 14.17
CA CYS A 6 8.67 16.66 13.88
C CYS A 6 9.13 16.52 12.43
N LYS A 7 10.32 15.97 12.23
CA LYS A 7 10.85 15.74 10.89
C LYS A 7 9.89 14.79 10.18
N LYS A 8 9.24 15.25 9.10
CA LYS A 8 8.33 14.43 8.31
C LYS A 8 9.11 13.21 7.79
N ARG A 9 8.66 12.01 8.15
CA ARG A 9 9.24 10.75 7.66
C ARG A 9 8.88 10.59 6.18
N LYS A 10 9.88 10.48 5.32
CA LYS A 10 9.68 10.28 3.87
C LYS A 10 9.83 8.80 3.53
N GLY A 11 8.95 8.29 2.68
CA GLY A 11 8.93 6.88 2.28
C GLY A 11 8.72 6.68 0.79
N ILE A 12 9.03 5.47 0.31
CA ILE A 12 8.76 5.04 -1.06
C ILE A 12 7.70 3.95 -1.05
N SER A 13 6.72 4.09 -1.95
CA SER A 13 5.75 3.04 -2.24
C SER A 13 6.09 2.32 -3.54
N THR A 14 5.94 1.00 -3.58
CA THR A 14 6.09 0.19 -4.79
C THR A 14 4.75 -0.06 -5.51
N SER A 15 3.70 0.71 -5.19
CA SER A 15 2.29 0.45 -5.53
C SER A 15 1.83 0.65 -6.98
N THR A 16 2.69 1.02 -7.92
CA THR A 16 2.18 1.45 -9.23
C THR A 16 1.83 0.31 -10.18
N ILE A 17 2.62 -0.77 -10.27
CA ILE A 17 2.32 -1.98 -11.07
C ILE A 17 3.19 -3.09 -10.48
N ARG A 18 2.61 -4.23 -10.09
CA ARG A 18 3.26 -5.44 -9.51
C ARG A 18 4.79 -5.33 -9.48
N ALA A 19 5.34 -4.95 -8.32
CA ALA A 19 6.76 -4.63 -8.19
C ALA A 19 7.64 -5.76 -8.74
N ASN A 20 8.54 -5.41 -9.66
CA ASN A 20 9.53 -6.36 -10.15
C ASN A 20 10.54 -6.62 -9.02
N ILE A 21 10.42 -7.77 -8.36
CA ILE A 21 11.27 -8.14 -7.23
C ILE A 21 12.77 -8.07 -7.59
N LEU A 22 13.13 -8.34 -8.86
CA LEU A 22 14.52 -8.30 -9.32
C LEU A 22 15.13 -6.89 -9.24
N LYS A 23 14.29 -5.85 -9.18
CA LYS A 23 14.70 -4.45 -9.06
C LYS A 23 14.58 -3.91 -7.63
N ILE A 24 14.19 -4.71 -6.64
CA ILE A 24 13.96 -4.19 -5.28
C ILE A 24 15.22 -3.55 -4.67
N HIS A 25 16.41 -4.06 -5.03
CA HIS A 25 17.68 -3.50 -4.57
C HIS A 25 18.05 -2.16 -5.22
N GLU A 26 17.40 -1.77 -6.33
CA GLU A 26 17.55 -0.46 -6.97
C GLU A 26 16.83 0.65 -6.18
N LEU A 27 15.94 0.31 -5.24
CA LEU A 27 15.26 1.30 -4.41
C LEU A 27 16.30 2.10 -3.59
N PRO A 28 16.19 3.44 -3.53
CA PRO A 28 17.10 4.25 -2.73
C PRO A 28 16.90 3.98 -1.23
N LEU A 29 17.89 4.38 -0.43
CA LEU A 29 17.78 4.30 1.02
C LEU A 29 16.75 5.31 1.52
N MET A 30 15.69 4.84 2.17
CA MET A 30 14.59 5.66 2.68
C MET A 30 14.31 5.38 4.15
N GLU A 31 13.64 6.30 4.83
CA GLU A 31 13.23 6.10 6.23
C GLU A 31 12.03 5.14 6.33
N LEU A 32 11.27 4.95 5.25
CA LEU A 32 10.10 4.07 5.17
C LEU A 32 9.96 3.43 3.79
N TYR A 33 9.54 2.17 3.77
CA TYR A 33 9.09 1.47 2.56
C TYR A 33 7.63 1.07 2.68
N GLU A 34 6.83 1.28 1.64
CA GLU A 34 5.49 0.70 1.49
C GLU A 34 5.54 -0.30 0.34
N LEU A 35 5.45 -1.57 0.67
CA LEU A 35 5.69 -2.67 -0.24
C LEU A 35 4.39 -3.31 -0.69
N THR A 36 4.18 -3.47 -1.99
CA THR A 36 3.07 -4.29 -2.51
C THR A 36 3.21 -5.75 -2.12
N PHE A 37 2.12 -6.52 -2.20
CA PHE A 37 2.20 -7.98 -2.08
C PHE A 37 3.12 -8.58 -3.15
N PHE A 38 4.09 -9.39 -2.72
CA PHE A 38 4.98 -10.17 -3.58
C PHE A 38 4.51 -11.63 -3.66
N GLN A 39 4.98 -12.39 -4.66
CA GLN A 39 4.63 -13.80 -4.74
C GLN A 39 5.36 -14.61 -3.65
N LYS A 40 4.87 -15.81 -3.34
CA LYS A 40 5.52 -16.67 -2.33
C LYS A 40 7.00 -16.90 -2.64
N GLN A 41 7.35 -17.08 -3.91
CA GLN A 41 8.74 -17.29 -4.32
C GLN A 41 9.65 -16.05 -4.17
N ASP A 42 9.06 -14.87 -3.95
CA ASP A 42 9.80 -13.61 -3.86
C ASP A 42 10.13 -13.25 -2.39
N LEU A 43 9.61 -14.00 -1.42
CA LEU A 43 9.67 -13.66 0.01
C LEU A 43 11.09 -13.66 0.57
N ASP A 44 11.96 -14.57 0.12
CA ASP A 44 13.34 -14.65 0.61
C ASP A 44 14.15 -13.41 0.17
N ILE A 45 14.00 -13.00 -1.09
CA ILE A 45 14.63 -11.79 -1.63
C ILE A 45 14.11 -10.54 -0.88
N LEU A 46 12.80 -10.51 -0.61
CA LEU A 46 12.19 -9.41 0.13
C LEU A 46 12.73 -9.31 1.56
N LYS A 47 12.85 -10.46 2.24
CA LYS A 47 13.37 -10.54 3.59
C LYS A 47 14.83 -10.10 3.65
N GLU A 48 15.67 -10.59 2.74
CA GLU A 48 17.07 -10.15 2.62
C GLU A 48 17.16 -8.64 2.41
N PHE A 49 16.35 -8.08 1.50
CA PHE A 49 16.30 -6.64 1.26
C PHE A 49 15.94 -5.88 2.54
N LEU A 50 14.88 -6.26 3.24
CA LEU A 50 14.42 -5.56 4.45
C LEU A 50 15.43 -5.65 5.60
N GLU A 51 16.02 -6.83 5.82
CA GLU A 51 17.07 -7.04 6.83
C GLU A 51 18.29 -6.17 6.53
N LYS A 52 18.75 -6.14 5.27
CA LYS A 52 19.88 -5.30 4.85
C LYS A 52 19.60 -3.81 5.00
N ARG A 53 18.35 -3.36 4.76
CA ARG A 53 17.99 -1.94 4.92
C ARG A 53 17.87 -1.55 6.39
N GLY A 54 17.31 -2.42 7.23
CA GLY A 54 17.06 -2.13 8.65
C GLY A 54 16.16 -0.91 8.85
N LYS A 55 15.21 -0.70 7.94
CA LYS A 55 14.24 0.42 7.96
C LYS A 55 12.85 -0.13 8.12
N SER A 56 11.96 0.63 8.75
CA SER A 56 10.60 0.14 8.85
C SER A 56 9.87 0.15 7.53
N PHE A 57 8.84 -0.66 7.47
CA PHE A 57 8.06 -0.88 6.27
C PHE A 57 6.60 -1.14 6.61
N GLY A 58 5.72 -0.84 5.65
CA GLY A 58 4.35 -1.30 5.63
C GLY A 58 4.08 -2.15 4.40
N ILE A 59 2.95 -2.86 4.41
CA ILE A 59 2.50 -3.65 3.27
C ILE A 59 1.23 -3.06 2.67
N HIS A 60 1.27 -2.79 1.38
CA HIS A 60 0.11 -2.43 0.59
C HIS A 60 -0.64 -3.70 0.18
N LEU A 61 -1.83 -3.90 0.75
CA LEU A 61 -2.66 -5.06 0.46
C LEU A 61 -3.20 -5.00 -0.97
N PRO A 62 -3.36 -6.15 -1.64
CA PRO A 62 -3.85 -6.17 -3.01
C PRO A 62 -5.22 -5.51 -3.14
N PHE A 63 -5.41 -4.72 -4.20
CA PHE A 63 -6.75 -4.30 -4.58
C PHE A 63 -7.52 -5.52 -5.11
N VAL A 64 -8.44 -6.05 -4.33
CA VAL A 64 -9.26 -7.19 -4.75
C VAL A 64 -10.45 -6.69 -5.58
N PHE A 65 -10.31 -6.73 -6.91
CA PHE A 65 -11.38 -6.41 -7.86
C PHE A 65 -12.42 -7.53 -8.03
N ARG A 66 -12.17 -8.73 -7.47
CA ARG A 66 -13.07 -9.88 -7.62
C ARG A 66 -14.08 -9.90 -6.48
N TYR A 67 -15.30 -9.52 -6.83
CA TYR A 67 -16.50 -9.96 -6.14
C TYR A 67 -16.71 -11.45 -6.46
N ALA A 68 -17.54 -12.16 -5.68
CA ALA A 68 -17.90 -13.56 -5.93
C ALA A 68 -18.44 -13.82 -7.38
N SER A 69 -18.78 -12.76 -8.13
CA SER A 69 -19.07 -12.74 -9.56
C SER A 69 -18.52 -11.45 -10.20
N VAL A 70 -18.40 -11.39 -11.54
CA VAL A 70 -18.06 -10.14 -12.24
C VAL A 70 -19.15 -9.10 -11.95
N HIS A 71 -18.85 -8.13 -11.09
CA HIS A 71 -19.84 -7.15 -10.64
C HIS A 71 -19.69 -5.84 -11.43
N PRO A 72 -20.78 -5.27 -11.97
CA PRO A 72 -20.73 -4.04 -12.78
C PRO A 72 -20.34 -2.80 -11.96
N ASN A 73 -20.42 -2.87 -10.63
CA ASN A 73 -20.06 -1.77 -9.75
C ASN A 73 -18.97 -2.19 -8.74
N PRO A 74 -17.69 -1.87 -8.98
CA PRO A 74 -16.59 -2.24 -8.09
C PRO A 74 -16.63 -1.53 -6.72
N THR A 75 -17.66 -0.74 -6.45
CA THR A 75 -17.87 0.04 -5.22
C THR A 75 -19.10 -0.40 -4.39
N SER A 76 -19.72 -1.54 -4.68
CA SER A 76 -20.88 -2.07 -3.90
C SER A 76 -20.55 -2.39 -2.44
N LEU A 77 -21.22 -1.76 -1.46
CA LEU A 77 -21.02 -2.01 -0.02
C LEU A 77 -21.61 -3.34 0.50
N ASP A 78 -22.13 -4.20 -0.39
CA ASP A 78 -22.68 -5.50 -0.01
C ASP A 78 -21.56 -6.42 0.54
N LYS A 79 -21.71 -6.83 1.81
CA LYS A 79 -20.74 -7.67 2.51
C LYS A 79 -20.62 -9.07 1.90
N ASN A 80 -21.72 -9.65 1.42
CA ASN A 80 -21.73 -10.99 0.85
C ASN A 80 -20.98 -11.02 -0.48
N LEU A 81 -21.13 -9.96 -1.29
CA LEU A 81 -20.41 -9.85 -2.56
C LEU A 81 -18.91 -9.60 -2.36
N ARG A 82 -18.51 -9.01 -1.23
CA ARG A 82 -17.12 -8.63 -0.88
C ARG A 82 -16.40 -9.58 0.06
N ASN A 83 -17.01 -10.70 0.44
CA ASN A 83 -16.45 -11.57 1.47
C ASN A 83 -15.00 -11.96 1.17
N ASP A 84 -14.70 -12.31 -0.09
CA ASP A 84 -13.34 -12.67 -0.52
C ASP A 84 -12.33 -11.53 -0.35
N THR A 85 -12.74 -10.28 -0.62
CA THR A 85 -11.90 -9.10 -0.40
C THR A 85 -11.58 -8.92 1.08
N TYR A 86 -12.58 -9.07 1.96
CA TYR A 86 -12.38 -8.97 3.40
C TYR A 86 -11.48 -10.09 3.92
N VAL A 87 -11.71 -11.33 3.50
CA VAL A 87 -10.87 -12.48 3.87
C VAL A 87 -9.43 -12.26 3.42
N VAL A 88 -9.19 -11.89 2.17
CA VAL A 88 -7.85 -11.61 1.66
C VAL A 88 -7.18 -10.47 2.43
N ASN A 89 -7.90 -9.40 2.75
CA ASN A 89 -7.35 -8.30 3.53
C ASN A 89 -6.99 -8.72 4.97
N ILE A 90 -7.84 -9.53 5.62
CA ILE A 90 -7.59 -10.05 6.97
C ILE A 90 -6.37 -10.97 6.97
N GLU A 91 -6.31 -11.94 6.06
CA GLU A 91 -5.17 -12.86 5.98
C GLU A 91 -3.89 -12.13 5.55
N GLY A 92 -4.00 -11.17 4.62
CA GLY A 92 -2.90 -10.30 4.22
C GLY A 92 -2.37 -9.46 5.38
N ALA A 93 -3.25 -8.92 6.24
CA ALA A 93 -2.86 -8.18 7.42
C ALA A 93 -2.18 -9.07 8.48
N ARG A 94 -2.68 -10.29 8.68
CA ARG A 94 -2.04 -11.29 9.57
C ARG A 94 -0.65 -11.66 9.07
N PHE A 95 -0.53 -11.91 7.76
CA PHE A 95 0.75 -12.17 7.13
C PHE A 95 1.70 -10.98 7.32
N ALA A 96 1.28 -9.76 7.01
CA ALA A 96 2.09 -8.55 7.16
C ALA A 96 2.61 -8.37 8.59
N LYS A 97 1.74 -8.60 9.59
CA LYS A 97 2.13 -8.58 11.00
C LYS A 97 3.19 -9.64 11.29
N SER A 98 2.98 -10.88 10.84
CA SER A 98 3.94 -11.97 11.05
C SER A 98 5.29 -11.73 10.35
N PHE A 99 5.26 -10.98 9.26
CA PHE A 99 6.44 -10.61 8.48
C PHE A 99 7.19 -9.40 9.08
N GLY A 100 6.59 -8.70 10.05
CA GLY A 100 7.22 -7.58 10.78
C GLY A 100 6.83 -6.18 10.29
N ALA A 101 5.76 -6.05 9.50
CA ALA A 101 5.31 -4.74 9.01
C ALA A 101 4.76 -3.86 10.16
N GLU A 102 5.05 -2.56 10.13
CA GLU A 102 4.51 -1.58 11.10
C GLU A 102 3.05 -1.24 10.82
N TYR A 103 2.64 -1.29 9.56
CA TYR A 103 1.28 -0.98 9.13
C TYR A 103 0.92 -1.73 7.85
N VAL A 104 -0.37 -1.70 7.53
CA VAL A 104 -0.89 -2.14 6.24
C VAL A 104 -1.73 -1.04 5.61
N VAL A 105 -1.66 -0.91 4.29
CA VAL A 105 -2.55 -0.06 3.50
C VAL A 105 -3.63 -0.95 2.89
N VAL A 106 -4.89 -0.60 3.13
CA VAL A 106 -6.04 -1.32 2.63
C VAL A 106 -6.82 -0.41 1.70
N HIS A 107 -7.10 -0.88 0.50
CA HIS A 107 -8.01 -0.18 -0.38
C HIS A 107 -9.45 -0.39 0.07
N PHE A 108 -10.08 0.65 0.57
CA PHE A 108 -11.50 0.61 0.88
C PHE A 108 -12.32 1.08 -0.33
N PRO A 109 -13.24 0.27 -0.88
CA PRO A 109 -13.97 0.64 -2.09
C PRO A 109 -15.26 1.40 -1.72
N ASN A 110 -15.11 2.49 -0.97
CA ASN A 110 -16.17 3.46 -0.67
C ASN A 110 -16.03 4.75 -1.49
N ALA A 111 -14.94 4.92 -2.24
CA ALA A 111 -14.80 6.05 -3.14
C ALA A 111 -15.92 5.98 -4.19
N LYS A 112 -16.77 7.02 -4.24
CA LYS A 112 -17.71 7.20 -5.35
C LYS A 112 -16.86 7.42 -6.60
N GLN A 113 -16.56 6.36 -7.36
CA GLN A 113 -15.84 6.44 -8.64
C GLN A 113 -16.64 7.12 -9.76
N LYS A 114 -17.66 7.94 -9.41
CA LYS A 114 -18.40 8.78 -10.35
C LYS A 114 -17.73 10.13 -10.59
N GLU A 115 -16.81 10.53 -9.71
CA GLU A 115 -16.07 11.78 -9.81
C GLU A 115 -14.86 11.57 -10.71
N ALA A 116 -14.65 12.46 -11.68
CA ALA A 116 -13.50 12.37 -12.57
C ALA A 116 -12.24 12.65 -11.75
N TRP A 117 -11.20 11.83 -11.91
CA TRP A 117 -9.93 12.00 -11.17
C TRP A 117 -9.33 13.41 -11.31
N LYS A 118 -9.64 14.11 -12.40
CA LYS A 118 -9.24 15.49 -12.66
C LYS A 118 -9.81 16.49 -11.65
N ASP A 119 -10.99 16.22 -11.10
CA ASP A 119 -11.64 17.07 -10.09
C ASP A 119 -10.95 16.95 -8.71
N VAL A 120 -10.11 15.93 -8.52
CA VAL A 120 -9.36 15.64 -7.30
C VAL A 120 -7.90 16.12 -7.39
N TYR A 121 -7.51 16.74 -8.52
CA TYR A 121 -6.13 17.17 -8.79
C TYR A 121 -5.58 18.13 -7.72
N GLY A 122 -6.41 19.01 -7.16
CA GLY A 122 -6.01 19.92 -6.08
C GLY A 122 -5.50 19.19 -4.84
N ILE A 123 -6.18 18.12 -4.41
CA ILE A 123 -5.78 17.31 -3.24
C ILE A 123 -4.42 16.64 -3.50
N VAL A 124 -4.16 16.19 -4.72
CA VAL A 124 -2.88 15.58 -5.10
C VAL A 124 -1.77 16.63 -5.04
N MET A 125 -1.99 17.82 -5.58
CA MET A 125 -0.98 18.89 -5.57
C MET A 125 -0.68 19.38 -4.16
N GLU A 126 -1.70 19.62 -3.33
CA GLU A 126 -1.54 19.97 -1.91
C GLU A 126 -0.78 18.87 -1.14
N SER A 127 -1.07 17.60 -1.40
CA SER A 127 -0.37 16.48 -0.76
C SER A 127 1.09 16.40 -1.20
N LEU A 128 1.40 16.78 -2.44
CA LEU A 128 2.77 16.78 -2.97
C LEU A 128 3.61 17.93 -2.44
N GLU A 129 3.04 19.11 -2.18
CA GLU A 129 3.75 20.24 -1.56
C GLU A 129 4.40 19.84 -0.23
N HIS A 130 3.74 18.99 0.56
CA HIS A 130 4.27 18.47 1.82
C HIS A 130 5.50 17.57 1.68
N PHE A 131 5.80 17.03 0.50
CA PHE A 131 7.00 16.24 0.24
C PHE A 131 8.21 17.08 -0.15
N TYR A 132 8.00 18.33 -0.61
CA TYR A 132 9.07 19.23 -1.03
C TYR A 132 9.55 20.21 0.07
N GLU A 133 8.85 20.25 1.21
CA GLU A 133 9.35 20.81 2.49
C GLU A 133 10.33 19.86 3.21
#